data_AF-A0A7S0M3T3-F1
#
_entry.id   AF-A0A7S0M3T3-F1
#
_cell.length_a   1.000
_cell.length_b   1.000
_cell.length_c   1.000
_cell.angle_alpha   90.00
_cell.angle_beta   90.00
_cell.angle_gamma   90.00
#
_symmetry.space_group_name_H-M   'P 1'
#
loop_
_entity.id
_entity.type
_entity.pdbx_description
1 polymer ?
#
loop_
_entity_poly.entity_id
_entity_poly.type
_entity_poly.pdbx_seq_one_letter_code
_entity_poly.pdbx_strand_id
1 'polypeptide(L)'
;ASFSLGAVWLSRLANLRWRAQWRLWRICEEELGRLRRLLHDLLPAAVADRMVRDSAKPPCEACRAAVLQLDLCGFTALSQSLPPAALADMIHEVFCAFDRVVVARGLFKMDTI
;
A
#
# COMPACT_ATOMS: atom_id res chain seq x y z
N ALA A 1 49.56 -30.24 -6.56
CA ALA A 1 48.11 -30.52 -6.55
C ALA A 1 47.34 -29.90 -5.35
N SER A 2 48.02 -29.31 -4.36
CA SER A 2 47.36 -28.86 -3.11
C SER A 2 46.71 -27.46 -3.14
N PHE A 3 46.98 -26.65 -4.17
CA PHE A 3 46.51 -25.26 -4.25
C PHE A 3 45.06 -25.11 -4.76
N SER A 4 44.55 -26.08 -5.52
CA SER A 4 43.19 -26.01 -6.10
C SER A 4 42.09 -26.32 -5.07
N LEU A 5 42.36 -27.20 -4.11
CA LEU A 5 41.41 -27.56 -3.06
C LEU A 5 41.09 -26.36 -2.16
N GLY A 6 42.08 -25.56 -1.77
CA GLY A 6 41.87 -24.34 -0.97
C GLY A 6 41.00 -23.31 -1.69
N ALA A 7 41.22 -23.12 -3.00
CA ALA A 7 40.40 -22.22 -3.83
C ALA A 7 38.94 -22.70 -3.94
N VAL A 8 38.72 -24.01 -4.07
CA VAL A 8 37.37 -24.62 -4.13
C VAL A 8 36.64 -24.50 -2.78
N TRP A 9 37.36 -24.65 -1.66
CA TRP A 9 36.79 -24.46 -0.33
C TRP A 9 36.41 -23.01 -0.06
N LEU A 10 37.28 -22.05 -0.41
CA LEU A 10 36.98 -20.62 -0.32
C LEU A 10 35.81 -20.22 -1.23
N SER A 11 35.77 -20.73 -2.46
CA SER A 11 34.67 -20.46 -3.38
C SER A 11 33.35 -21.06 -2.88
N ARG A 12 33.37 -22.24 -2.25
CA ARG A 12 32.16 -22.84 -1.64
C ARG A 12 31.67 -22.05 -0.43
N LEU A 13 32.56 -21.61 0.45
CA LEU A 13 32.20 -20.77 1.61
C LEU A 13 31.67 -19.40 1.17
N ALA A 14 32.31 -18.78 0.17
CA ALA A 14 31.80 -17.57 -0.46
C ALA A 14 30.40 -17.82 -1.06
N ASN A 15 30.20 -18.91 -1.82
CA ASN A 15 28.91 -19.24 -2.43
C ASN A 15 27.81 -19.46 -1.38
N LEU A 16 28.11 -20.10 -0.24
CA LEU A 16 27.16 -20.26 0.87
C LEU A 16 26.79 -18.92 1.52
N ARG A 17 27.77 -18.03 1.76
CA ARG A 17 27.51 -16.67 2.25
C ARG A 17 26.69 -15.85 1.26
N TRP A 18 27.06 -15.90 -0.02
CA TRP A 18 26.31 -15.28 -1.11
C TRP A 18 24.87 -15.79 -1.08
N ARG A 19 24.62 -17.11 -1.09
CA ARG A 19 23.26 -17.68 -1.05
C ARG A 19 22.45 -17.28 0.18
N ALA A 20 23.09 -17.09 1.33
CA ALA A 20 22.43 -16.59 2.53
C ALA A 20 22.06 -15.11 2.38
N GLN A 21 22.99 -14.27 1.90
CA GLN A 21 22.74 -12.85 1.64
C GLN A 21 21.69 -12.63 0.54
N TRP A 22 21.74 -13.38 -0.56
CA TRP A 22 20.72 -13.35 -1.63
C TRP A 22 19.33 -13.66 -1.08
N ARG A 23 19.21 -14.62 -0.16
CA ARG A 23 17.93 -14.95 0.48
C ARG A 23 17.41 -13.80 1.34
N LEU A 24 18.27 -13.20 2.16
CA LEU A 24 17.88 -12.05 3.00
C LEU A 24 17.50 -10.84 2.13
N TRP A 25 18.29 -10.56 1.09
CA TRP A 25 18.01 -9.47 0.15
C TRP A 25 16.64 -9.64 -0.49
N ARG A 26 16.32 -10.85 -0.97
CA ARG A 26 15.01 -11.16 -1.55
C ARG A 26 13.85 -10.91 -0.59
N ILE A 27 13.97 -11.34 0.67
CA ILE A 27 12.93 -11.14 1.67
C ILE A 27 12.73 -9.64 1.92
N CYS A 28 13.82 -8.87 2.08
CA CYS A 28 13.73 -7.43 2.26
C CYS A 28 13.08 -6.73 1.04
N GLU A 29 13.41 -7.17 -0.18
CA GLU A 29 12.87 -6.60 -1.41
C GLU A 29 11.37 -6.90 -1.58
N GLU A 30 10.94 -8.12 -1.26
CA GLU A 30 9.52 -8.50 -1.24
C GLU A 30 8.73 -7.67 -0.22
N GLU A 31 9.27 -7.51 1.00
CA GLU A 31 8.60 -6.75 2.06
C GLU A 31 8.56 -5.24 1.75
N LEU A 32 9.65 -4.67 1.24
CA LEU A 32 9.69 -3.29 0.76
C LEU A 32 8.68 -3.07 -0.38
N GLY A 33 8.57 -4.03 -1.30
CA GLY A 33 7.58 -3.99 -2.38
C GLY A 33 6.14 -4.00 -1.84
N ARG A 34 5.88 -4.79 -0.80
CA ARG A 34 4.57 -4.84 -0.14
C ARG A 34 4.24 -3.52 0.57
N LEU A 35 5.17 -2.99 1.34
CA LEU A 35 5.01 -1.70 2.03
C LEU A 35 4.79 -0.55 1.07
N ARG A 36 5.51 -0.53 -0.07
CA ARG A 36 5.31 0.49 -1.12
C ARG A 36 3.90 0.44 -1.72
N ARG A 37 3.39 -0.76 -2.04
CA ARG A 37 2.02 -0.91 -2.54
C ARG A 37 1.00 -0.36 -1.54
N LEU A 38 1.11 -0.75 -0.27
CA LEU A 38 0.23 -0.25 0.79
C LEU A 38 0.31 1.28 0.94
N LEU A 39 1.51 1.86 0.82
CA LEU A 39 1.67 3.31 0.90
C LEU A 39 0.95 4.02 -0.26
N HIS A 40 1.00 3.47 -1.47
CA HIS A 40 0.29 4.00 -2.64
C HIS A 40 -1.23 3.77 -2.60
N ASP A 41 -1.69 2.73 -1.91
CA ASP A 41 -3.12 2.50 -1.69
C ASP A 41 -3.71 3.55 -0.74
N LEU A 42 -2.91 4.02 0.22
CA LEU A 42 -3.34 5.00 1.23
C LEU A 42 -3.14 6.46 0.79
N LEU A 43 -2.14 6.74 -0.04
CA LEU A 43 -1.74 8.10 -0.41
C LEU A 43 -1.49 8.23 -1.91
N PRO A 44 -1.74 9.41 -2.50
CA PRO A 44 -1.36 9.68 -3.87
C PRO A 44 0.13 9.43 -4.08
N ALA A 45 0.52 8.84 -5.22
CA ALA A 45 1.90 8.47 -5.51
C ALA A 45 2.90 9.62 -5.30
N ALA A 46 2.53 10.85 -5.69
CA ALA A 46 3.36 12.04 -5.50
C ALA A 46 3.67 12.34 -4.02
N VAL A 47 2.72 12.10 -3.12
CA VAL A 47 2.90 12.30 -1.67
C VAL A 47 3.68 11.13 -1.08
N ALA A 48 3.33 9.90 -1.44
CA ALA A 48 4.01 8.68 -1.00
C ALA A 48 5.52 8.72 -1.34
N ASP A 49 5.85 8.99 -2.59
CA ASP A 49 7.23 9.08 -3.06
C ASP A 49 8.02 10.18 -2.37
N ARG A 50 7.35 11.30 -2.07
CA ARG A 50 7.96 12.41 -1.35
C ARG A 50 8.21 12.06 0.11
N MET A 51 7.29 11.36 0.77
CA MET A 51 7.48 10.86 2.14
C MET A 51 8.62 9.83 2.25
N VAL A 52 8.80 9.01 1.22
CA VAL A 52 9.92 8.05 1.15
C VAL A 52 11.26 8.77 0.97
N ARG A 53 11.30 9.85 0.19
CA ARG A 53 12.52 10.64 -0.04
C ARG A 53 12.86 11.57 1.13
N ASP A 54 11.86 12.28 1.62
CA ASP A 54 11.98 13.31 2.65
C ASP A 54 11.04 12.98 3.81
N SER A 55 11.58 12.79 5.02
CA SER A 55 10.78 12.59 6.23
C SER A 55 10.03 13.85 6.69
N ALA A 56 10.15 14.96 5.94
CA ALA A 56 9.52 16.23 6.24
C ALA A 56 8.09 16.29 5.71
N LYS A 57 7.21 16.95 6.46
CA LYS A 57 5.82 17.21 6.05
C LYS A 57 5.83 17.93 4.70
N PRO A 58 5.07 17.46 3.69
CA PRO A 58 5.00 18.15 2.41
C PRO A 58 4.47 19.58 2.61
N PRO A 59 5.09 20.61 1.99
CA PRO A 59 4.55 21.95 1.96
C PRO A 59 3.16 21.92 1.32
N CYS A 60 2.20 22.58 1.98
CA CYS A 60 0.85 22.73 1.49
C CYS A 60 0.88 23.81 0.39
N GLU A 61 1.03 23.38 -0.86
CA GLU A 61 0.83 24.27 -1.99
C GLU A 61 -0.67 24.54 -2.14
N ALA A 62 -1.05 25.81 -2.29
CA ALA A 62 -2.44 26.20 -2.48
C ALA A 62 -2.93 25.67 -3.82
N CYS A 63 -3.53 24.49 -3.82
CA CYS A 63 -4.13 23.86 -4.99
C CYS A 63 -5.65 24.08 -4.99
N ARG A 64 -6.20 24.30 -6.18
CA ARG A 64 -7.65 24.43 -6.37
C ARG A 64 -8.23 23.01 -6.44
N ALA A 65 -8.94 22.59 -5.40
CA ALA A 65 -9.57 21.28 -5.31
C ALA A 65 -11.10 21.41 -5.27
N ALA A 66 -11.80 20.37 -5.73
CA ALA A 66 -13.23 20.19 -5.53
C ALA A 66 -13.43 19.01 -4.58
N VAL A 67 -14.19 19.20 -3.51
CA VAL A 67 -14.49 18.16 -2.50
C VAL A 67 -15.96 17.77 -2.66
N LEU A 68 -16.21 16.48 -2.78
CA LEU A 68 -17.55 15.90 -2.82
C LEU A 68 -17.81 15.18 -1.50
N GLN A 69 -18.76 15.70 -0.72
CA GLN A 69 -19.23 15.06 0.50
C GLN A 69 -20.63 14.49 0.26
N LEU A 70 -20.81 13.21 0.59
CA LEU A 70 -22.05 12.46 0.38
C LEU A 70 -22.49 11.85 1.70
N ASP A 71 -23.79 11.76 1.92
CA ASP A 71 -24.39 11.14 3.10
C ASP A 71 -25.48 10.15 2.69
N LEU A 72 -25.66 9.09 3.48
CA LEU A 72 -26.68 8.08 3.29
C LEU A 72 -27.96 8.51 4.01
N CYS A 73 -28.95 8.97 3.24
CA CYS A 73 -30.24 9.37 3.79
C CYS A 73 -30.91 8.20 4.52
N GLY A 74 -31.36 8.43 5.76
CA GLY A 74 -32.07 7.41 6.56
C GLY A 74 -31.17 6.33 7.16
N PHE A 75 -29.85 6.53 7.17
CA PHE A 75 -28.89 5.56 7.71
C PHE A 75 -29.20 5.08 9.13
N THR A 76 -29.62 5.99 10.03
CA THR A 76 -29.95 5.65 11.41
C THR A 76 -31.08 4.62 11.50
N ALA A 77 -32.14 4.80 10.73
CA ALA A 77 -33.27 3.86 10.72
C ALA A 77 -32.83 2.50 10.14
N LEU A 78 -32.03 2.51 9.07
CA LEU A 78 -31.47 1.29 8.48
C LEU A 78 -30.59 0.52 9.48
N SER A 79 -29.71 1.22 10.20
CA SER A 79 -28.81 0.62 11.19
C SER A 79 -29.52 -0.01 12.39
N GLN A 80 -30.73 0.45 12.70
CA GLN A 80 -31.57 -0.12 13.75
C GLN A 80 -32.37 -1.35 13.29
N SER A 81 -32.60 -1.47 11.98
CA SER A 81 -33.44 -2.52 11.39
C SER A 81 -32.65 -3.71 10.85
N LEU A 82 -31.39 -3.50 10.45
CA LEU A 82 -30.55 -4.52 9.82
C LEU A 82 -29.57 -5.16 10.81
N PRO A 83 -29.29 -6.47 10.68
CA PRO A 83 -28.16 -7.09 11.35
C PRO A 83 -26.84 -6.39 10.97
N PRO A 84 -25.88 -6.24 11.89
CA PRO A 84 -24.62 -5.52 11.63
C PRO A 84 -23.85 -6.03 10.40
N ALA A 85 -23.83 -7.34 10.17
CA ALA A 85 -23.17 -7.93 9.01
C ALA A 85 -23.85 -7.51 7.70
N ALA A 86 -25.17 -7.61 7.62
CA ALA A 86 -25.93 -7.22 6.43
C ALA A 86 -25.83 -5.71 6.14
N LEU A 87 -25.78 -4.89 7.19
CA LEU A 87 -25.53 -3.45 7.06
C LEU A 87 -24.14 -3.18 6.49
N ALA A 88 -23.11 -3.86 7.02
CA ALA A 88 -21.73 -3.71 6.55
C ALA A 88 -21.56 -4.14 5.10
N ASP A 89 -22.20 -5.25 4.69
CA ASP A 89 -22.18 -5.73 3.31
C ASP A 89 -22.82 -4.71 2.36
N MET A 90 -23.97 -4.15 2.72
CA MET A 90 -24.64 -3.11 1.91
C MET A 90 -23.77 -1.86 1.77
N ILE A 91 -23.19 -1.39 2.88
CA ILE A 91 -22.27 -0.23 2.87
C ILE A 91 -21.06 -0.52 1.97
N HIS A 92 -20.50 -1.73 2.08
CA HIS A 92 -19.36 -2.16 1.28
C HIS A 92 -19.68 -2.15 -0.21
N GLU A 93 -20.84 -2.67 -0.63
CA GLU A 93 -21.27 -2.64 -2.03
C GLU A 93 -21.39 -1.21 -2.58
N VAL A 94 -21.96 -0.30 -1.79
CA VAL A 94 -22.07 1.12 -2.14
C VAL A 94 -20.68 1.74 -2.31
N PHE A 95 -19.78 1.54 -1.36
CA PHE A 95 -18.41 2.06 -1.47
C PHE A 95 -17.64 1.46 -2.65
N CYS A 96 -17.76 0.16 -2.91
CA CYS A 96 -17.14 -0.46 -4.08
C CYS A 96 -17.68 0.11 -5.40
N ALA A 97 -18.96 0.45 -5.47
CA ALA A 97 -19.52 1.12 -6.65
C ALA A 97 -18.90 2.51 -6.85
N PHE A 98 -18.73 3.28 -5.78
CA PHE A 98 -18.03 4.57 -5.83
C PHE A 98 -16.55 4.40 -6.23
N ASP A 99 -15.84 3.45 -5.64
CA ASP A 99 -14.42 3.20 -5.91
C ASP A 99 -14.18 2.93 -7.41
N ARG A 100 -15.06 2.13 -8.03
CA ARG A 100 -15.00 1.90 -9.50
C ARG A 100 -15.12 3.19 -10.31
N VAL A 101 -16.01 4.09 -9.92
CA VAL A 101 -16.22 5.38 -10.61
C VAL A 101 -15.05 6.33 -10.36
N VAL A 102 -14.53 6.38 -9.14
CA VAL A 102 -13.37 7.20 -8.75
C VAL A 102 -12.15 6.79 -9.57
N VAL A 103 -11.83 5.50 -9.60
CA VAL A 103 -10.71 4.94 -10.36
C VAL A 103 -10.86 5.24 -11.85
N ALA A 104 -12.06 5.03 -12.42
CA ALA A 104 -12.31 5.29 -13.84
C ALA A 104 -12.14 6.77 -14.23
N ARG A 105 -12.31 7.71 -13.29
CA ARG A 105 -12.16 9.15 -13.52
C ARG A 105 -10.80 9.71 -13.09
N GLY A 106 -9.89 8.87 -12.58
CA GLY A 106 -8.60 9.30 -12.03
C GLY A 106 -8.74 10.24 -10.83
N LEU A 107 -9.88 10.16 -10.12
CA LEU A 107 -10.13 10.94 -8.91
C LEU A 107 -9.46 10.27 -7.72
N PHE A 108 -9.15 11.06 -6.69
CA PHE A 108 -8.66 10.54 -5.42
C PHE A 108 -9.80 10.49 -4.42
N LYS A 109 -10.00 9.33 -3.78
CA LYS A 109 -10.94 9.17 -2.67
C LYS A 109 -10.21 9.46 -1.37
N MET A 110 -10.82 10.31 -0.54
CA MET A 110 -10.43 10.46 0.87
C MET A 110 -11.47 9.74 1.72
N ASP A 111 -11.01 8.75 2.49
CA ASP A 111 -11.86 8.09 3.48
C ASP A 111 -11.88 8.94 4.76
N THR A 112 -12.94 9.73 4.94
CA THR A 112 -13.17 10.51 6.16
C THR A 112 -14.63 10.35 6.60
N ILE A 113 -14.82 10.30 7.92
CA ILE A 113 -16.06 9.99 8.65
C ILE A 113 -17.15 11.03 8.40
#